data_AF-A0A1G4Z6R9-F1
#
_entry.id   AF-A0A1G4Z6R9-F1
#
_cell.length_a   1.000
_cell.length_b   1.000
_cell.length_c   1.000
_cell.angle_alpha   90.00
_cell.angle_beta   90.00
_cell.angle_gamma   90.00
#
_symmetry.space_group_name_H-M   'P 1'
#
loop_
_entity.id
_entity.type
_entity.pdbx_description
1 polymer ?
#
loop_
_entity_poly.entity_id
_entity_poly.type
_entity_poly.pdbx_seq_one_letter_code
_entity_poly.pdbx_strand_id
1 'polypeptide(L)' 'MGRSAIHPGEHLAEQLAALDMSAAALGRQLNVPTNRIIEILNGQRAITGDTALRLGYFFGTSLQFWLNL' A
#
# COMPACT_ATOMS: atom_id res chain seq x y z
N MET A 1 6.58 19.07 -17.28
CA MET A 1 5.27 18.94 -16.59
C MET A 1 5.41 17.84 -15.56
N GLY A 2 5.32 18.20 -14.27
CA GLY A 2 5.58 17.29 -13.17
C GLY A 2 4.61 16.11 -13.22
N ARG A 3 5.16 14.90 -13.34
CA ARG A 3 4.45 13.65 -13.05
C ARG A 3 3.75 13.84 -11.70
N SER A 4 2.42 13.83 -11.66
CA SER A 4 1.70 13.86 -10.39
C SER A 4 2.11 12.59 -9.67
N ALA A 5 2.96 12.71 -8.65
CA ALA A 5 3.34 11.57 -7.83
C ALA A 5 2.05 11.11 -7.13
N ILE A 6 1.54 9.96 -7.56
CA ILE A 6 0.36 9.36 -6.94
C ILE A 6 0.78 8.96 -5.55
N HIS A 7 0.11 9.50 -4.53
CA HIS A 7 0.47 9.19 -3.16
C HIS A 7 0.31 7.66 -2.96
N PRO A 8 1.27 6.95 -2.33
CA PRO A 8 1.22 5.50 -2.21
C PRO A 8 -0.08 4.98 -1.58
N GLY A 9 -0.66 5.77 -0.68
CA GLY A 9 -1.97 5.50 -0.07
C GLY A 9 -3.15 5.55 -1.05
N GLU A 10 -3.13 6.46 -2.02
CA GLU A 10 -4.18 6.53 -3.06
C GLU A 10 -4.09 5.28 -3.94
N HIS A 11 -2.88 4.93 -4.40
CA HIS A 11 -2.70 3.74 -5.21
C HIS A 11 -3.06 2.45 -4.47
N LEU A 12 -2.71 2.37 -3.17
CA LEU A 12 -3.12 1.24 -2.33
C LEU A 12 -4.64 1.16 -2.20
N ALA A 13 -5.34 2.29 -2.10
CA ALA A 13 -6.80 2.33 -2.06
C ALA A 13 -7.43 1.80 -3.36
N GLU A 14 -6.87 2.15 -4.52
CA GLU A 14 -7.30 1.63 -5.83
C GLU A 14 -7.16 0.10 -5.90
N GLN A 15 -6.04 -0.44 -5.43
CA GLN A 15 -5.83 -1.90 -5.43
C GLN A 15 -6.80 -2.62 -4.49
N LEU A 16 -7.07 -2.04 -3.32
CA LEU A 16 -8.07 -2.58 -2.40
C LEU A 16 -9.48 -2.56 -2.99
N ALA A 17 -9.86 -1.47 -3.66
CA ALA A 17 -11.15 -1.34 -4.33
C ALA A 17 -11.30 -2.36 -5.48
N ALA A 18 -10.24 -2.57 -6.27
CA ALA A 18 -10.23 -3.54 -7.36
C ALA A 18 -10.41 -5.00 -6.88
N LEU A 19 -10.00 -5.29 -5.64
CA LEU A 19 -10.12 -6.61 -5.01
C LEU A 19 -11.36 -6.75 -4.11
N ASP A 20 -12.20 -5.73 -3.99
CA ASP A 20 -13.27 -5.62 -2.98
C ASP A 20 -12.77 -5.99 -1.56
N MET A 21 -11.57 -5.51 -1.23
CA MET A 21 -10.83 -5.88 -0.03
C MET A 21 -10.73 -4.72 0.96
N SER A 22 -11.01 -5.00 2.23
CA SER A 22 -10.83 -4.00 3.30
C SER A 22 -9.38 -3.88 3.75
N ALA A 23 -9.01 -2.72 4.31
CA ALA A 23 -7.71 -2.52 4.96
C ALA A 23 -7.44 -3.55 6.09
N ALA A 24 -8.49 -3.99 6.78
CA ALA A 24 -8.40 -5.03 7.79
C ALA A 24 -8.04 -6.39 7.18
N ALA A 25 -8.66 -6.75 6.04
CA ALA A 25 -8.35 -7.96 5.33
C ALA A 25 -6.90 -7.95 4.81
N LEU A 26 -6.44 -6.85 4.21
CA LEU A 26 -5.05 -6.71 3.80
C LEU A 26 -4.09 -6.82 4.99
N GLY A 27 -4.38 -6.16 6.12
CA GLY A 27 -3.56 -6.27 7.33
C GLY A 27 -3.38 -7.72 7.79
N ARG A 28 -4.45 -8.53 7.74
CA ARG A 28 -4.39 -9.96 8.05
C ARG A 28 -3.54 -10.74 7.05
N GLN A 29 -3.69 -10.48 5.75
CA GLN A 29 -2.91 -11.14 4.69
C GLN A 29 -1.41 -10.82 4.80
N LEU A 30 -1.06 -9.57 5.12
CA LEU A 30 0.33 -9.14 5.26
C LEU A 30 0.90 -9.43 6.66
N ASN A 31 0.09 -9.94 7.59
CA ASN A 31 0.43 -10.11 9.01
C ASN A 31 0.98 -8.82 9.64
N VAL A 32 0.28 -7.71 9.42
CA VAL A 32 0.60 -6.39 10.00
C VAL A 32 -0.63 -5.79 10.68
N PRO A 33 -0.45 -4.90 11.68
CA PRO A 33 -1.58 -4.21 12.31
C PRO A 33 -2.40 -3.43 11.28
N THR A 34 -3.72 -3.55 11.32
CA THR A 34 -4.63 -2.82 10.42
C THR A 34 -4.42 -1.31 10.44
N ASN A 35 -4.11 -0.73 11.62
CA ASN A 35 -3.80 0.69 11.74
C ASN A 35 -2.65 1.13 10.83
N ARG A 36 -1.65 0.28 10.61
CA ARG A 36 -0.55 0.59 9.68
C ARG A 36 -1.07 0.82 8.26
N ILE A 37 -1.99 -0.02 7.80
CA ILE A 37 -2.60 0.11 6.47
C ILE A 37 -3.45 1.37 6.39
N ILE A 38 -4.28 1.64 7.42
CA ILE A 38 -5.12 2.83 7.47
C ILE A 38 -4.28 4.12 7.46
N GLU A 39 -3.18 4.17 8.21
CA GLU A 39 -2.27 5.32 8.21
C GLU A 39 -1.63 5.56 6.83
N ILE A 40 -1.30 4.49 6.09
CA ILE A 40 -0.78 4.60 4.71
C ILE A 40 -1.86 5.14 3.78
N LEU A 41 -3.08 4.58 3.85
CA LEU A 41 -4.23 5.03 3.05
C LEU A 41 -4.54 6.51 3.29
N ASN A 42 -4.45 6.97 4.54
CA ASN A 42 -4.69 8.36 4.92
C ASN A 42 -3.48 9.29 4.71
N GLY A 43 -2.37 8.80 4.16
CA GLY A 43 -1.14 9.58 3.98
C GLY A 43 -0.47 10.06 5.25
N GLN A 44 -0.79 9.43 6.39
CA GLN A 44 -0.17 9.70 7.68
C GLN A 44 1.11 8.90 7.90
N ARG A 45 1.36 7.89 7.06
CA ARG A 45 2.54 7.02 7.12
C ARG A 45 3.07 6.76 5.71
N ALA A 46 4.39 6.96 5.55
CA ALA A 46 5.12 6.54 4.35
C ALA A 46 5.33 5.01 4.30
N ILE A 47 5.45 4.45 3.11
CA ILE A 47 5.76 3.04 2.92
C ILE A 47 7.23 2.77 3.28
N THR A 48 7.45 1.84 4.21
CA THR A 48 8.79 1.36 4.58
C THR A 48 9.22 0.20 3.68
N GLY A 49 10.52 -0.14 3.66
CA GLY A 49 11.04 -1.29 2.91
C GLY A 49 10.35 -2.63 3.24
N ASP A 50 10.08 -2.91 4.52
CA ASP A 50 9.30 -4.10 4.93
C ASP A 50 7.88 -4.08 4.36
N THR A 51 7.22 -2.91 4.37
CA THR A 51 5.86 -2.78 3.83
C THR A 51 5.86 -2.92 2.31
N ALA A 52 6.81 -2.30 1.61
CA ALA A 52 6.97 -2.41 0.17
C ALA A 52 7.25 -3.85 -0.29
N LEU A 53 8.05 -4.61 0.47
CA LEU A 53 8.29 -6.04 0.21
C LEU A 53 6.98 -6.85 0.31
N ARG A 54 6.22 -6.63 1.40
CA ARG A 54 4.95 -7.32 1.65
C ARG A 54 3.90 -6.99 0.58
N LEU A 55 3.76 -5.72 0.23
CA LEU A 55 2.85 -5.26 -0.81
C LEU A 55 3.26 -5.79 -2.18
N GLY A 56 4.56 -5.75 -2.51
CA GLY A 56 5.09 -6.30 -3.75
C GLY A 56 4.78 -7.79 -3.90
N TYR A 57 5.01 -8.57 -2.85
CA TYR A 57 4.68 -9.99 -2.86
C TYR A 57 3.16 -10.24 -3.00
N PHE A 58 2.33 -9.51 -2.26
CA PHE A 58 0.88 -9.72 -2.27
C PHE A 58 0.23 -9.32 -3.60
N PHE A 59 0.61 -8.16 -4.16
CA PHE A 59 0.03 -7.63 -5.40
C PHE A 59 0.77 -8.11 -6.66
N GLY A 60 1.85 -8.89 -6.52
CA GLY A 60 2.67 -9.32 -7.66
C GLY A 60 3.41 -8.17 -8.35
N THR A 61 3.75 -7.11 -7.60
CA THR A 61 4.48 -5.94 -8.08
C THR A 61 5.91 -5.90 -7.53
N SER A 62 6.77 -5.03 -8.06
CA SER A 62 8.11 -4.86 -7.51
C SER A 62 8.08 -4.09 -6.18
N LEU A 63 9.06 -4.33 -5.32
CA LEU A 63 9.28 -3.54 -4.11
C LEU A 63 9.62 -2.09 -4.47
N GLN A 64 10.45 -1.88 -5.49
CA GLN A 64 10.87 -0.55 -5.93
C GLN A 64 9.70 0.29 -6.43
N PHE A 65 8.67 -0.34 -7.00
CA PHE A 65 7.44 0.36 -7.38
C PHE A 65 6.84 1.10 -6.17
N TRP A 66 6.62 0.40 -5.06
CA TRP A 66 6.03 0.97 -3.85
C TRP A 66 6.93 2.01 -3.14
N LEU A 67 8.25 1.89 -3.27
CA LEU A 67 9.18 2.87 -2.71
C LEU A 67 9.31 4.16 -3.55
N ASN A 68 8.91 4.11 -4.81
CA ASN A 68 9.03 5.23 -5.75
C ASN A 68 7.70 5.96 -6.01
N LEU A 69 6.62 5.55 -5.34
CA LEU A 69 5.34 6.26 -5.31
C LEU A 69 5.42 7.50 -4.42
#